data_AF-Q3I3I2-F1
#
_entry.id   AF-Q3I3I2-F1
#
_cell.length_a   1.000
_cell.length_b   1.000
_cell.length_c   1.000
_cell.angle_alpha   90.00
_cell.angle_beta   90.00
_cell.angle_gamma   90.00
#
_symmetry.space_group_name_H-M   'P 1'
#
loop_
_entity.id
_entity.type
_entity.pdbx_description
1 polymer ?
#
loop_
_entity_poly.entity_id
_entity_poly.type
_entity_poly.pdbx_seq_one_letter_code
_entity_poly.pdbx_strand_id
1 'polypeptide(L)' 'ITEAEARNQGYQVSARTLPLEYVPRAQAARDTRGLIKMVIDDATGRILGVHIIAAEAGEVIQTATLAIKYGLKVNDLTET' A
#
# COMPACT_ATOMS: atom_id res chain seq x y z
N ILE A 1 -8.31 5.03 1.07
CA ILE A 1 -9.41 5.02 0.07
C ILE A 1 -9.07 4.12 -1.10
N THR A 2 -10.07 3.65 -1.84
CA THR A 2 -9.87 2.87 -3.08
C THR A 2 -9.44 3.77 -4.23
N GLU A 3 -8.94 3.18 -5.31
CA GLU A 3 -8.58 3.91 -6.54
C GLU A 3 -9.80 4.60 -7.17
N ALA A 4 -10.97 3.93 -7.18
CA ALA A 4 -12.21 4.49 -7.70
C ALA A 4 -12.68 5.67 -6.84
N GLU A 5 -12.65 5.53 -5.51
CA GLU A 5 -12.97 6.62 -4.58
C GLU A 5 -12.04 7.81 -4.76
N ALA A 6 -10.73 7.57 -4.91
CA ALA A 6 -9.75 8.64 -5.09
C ALA A 6 -9.98 9.41 -6.40
N ARG A 7 -10.26 8.71 -7.50
CA ARG A 7 -10.64 9.34 -8.78
C ARG A 7 -11.92 10.15 -8.66
N ASN A 8 -12.93 9.62 -7.96
CA ASN A 8 -14.19 10.34 -7.72
C ASN A 8 -14.01 11.60 -6.87
N GLN A 9 -12.99 11.64 -6.01
CA GLN A 9 -12.60 12.82 -5.22
C GLN A 9 -11.73 13.82 -6.00
N GLY A 10 -11.43 13.54 -7.28
CA GLY A 10 -10.67 14.44 -8.16
C GLY A 10 -9.16 14.27 -8.10
N TYR A 11 -8.64 13.25 -7.40
CA TYR A 11 -7.20 12.97 -7.38
C TYR A 11 -6.73 12.35 -8.70
N GLN A 12 -5.56 12.78 -9.16
CA GLN A 12 -4.78 12.02 -10.14
C GLN A 12 -4.05 10.91 -9.38
N VAL A 13 -4.40 9.66 -9.66
CA VAL A 13 -3.89 8.53 -8.88
C VAL A 13 -3.26 7.44 -9.72
N SER A 14 -2.15 6.94 -9.22
CA SER A 14 -1.58 5.66 -9.61
C SER A 14 -1.86 4.60 -8.53
N ALA A 15 -2.15 3.39 -8.99
CA ALA A 15 -2.25 2.23 -8.13
C ALA A 15 -1.10 1.27 -8.42
N ARG A 16 -0.37 0.88 -7.38
CA ARG A 16 0.73 -0.08 -7.47
C ARG A 16 0.35 -1.33 -6.71
N THR A 17 0.55 -2.49 -7.34
CA THR A 17 0.26 -3.79 -6.73
C THR A 17 1.54 -4.60 -6.63
N LEU A 18 1.82 -5.12 -5.44
CA LEU A 18 2.93 -6.00 -5.13
C LEU A 18 2.36 -7.38 -4.76
N PRO A 19 2.48 -8.38 -5.66
CA PRO A 19 2.20 -9.76 -5.30
C PRO A 19 3.12 -10.24 -4.17
N LEU A 20 2.60 -11.06 -3.24
CA LEU A 20 3.40 -11.56 -2.11
C LEU A 20 4.52 -12.52 -2.53
N GLU A 21 4.51 -13.02 -3.77
CA GLU A 21 5.63 -13.78 -4.33
C GLU A 21 6.94 -12.98 -4.36
N TYR A 22 6.87 -11.64 -4.35
CA TYR A 22 8.03 -10.75 -4.28
C TYR A 22 8.40 -10.34 -2.86
N VAL A 23 7.69 -10.82 -1.83
CA VAL A 23 7.92 -10.46 -0.43
C VAL A 23 8.75 -11.57 0.25
N PRO A 24 10.01 -11.32 0.65
CA PRO A 24 10.89 -12.35 1.21
C PRO A 24 10.31 -13.06 2.44
N ARG A 25 9.60 -12.33 3.30
CA ARG A 25 8.93 -12.89 4.48
C ARG A 25 7.86 -13.92 4.10
N ALA A 26 7.06 -13.63 3.07
CA ALA A 26 6.03 -14.53 2.55
C ALA A 26 6.65 -15.77 1.90
N GLN A 27 7.75 -15.60 1.16
CA GLN A 27 8.54 -16.72 0.62
C GLN A 27 9.09 -17.62 1.73
N ALA A 28 9.68 -17.03 2.78
CA ALA A 28 10.21 -17.77 3.92
C ALA A 28 9.12 -18.54 4.69
N ALA A 29 7.92 -17.96 4.80
CA ALA A 29 6.74 -18.60 5.38
C ALA A 29 6.11 -19.68 4.47
N ARG A 30 6.54 -19.78 3.20
CA ARG A 30 5.94 -20.61 2.15
C ARG A 30 4.44 -20.32 1.93
N ASP A 31 4.01 -19.09 2.20
CA ASP A 31 2.66 -18.62 1.91
C ASP A 31 2.72 -17.28 1.16
N THR A 32 2.79 -17.37 -0.16
CA THR A 32 2.87 -16.23 -1.09
C THR A 32 1.51 -15.84 -1.68
N ARG A 33 0.41 -16.36 -1.13
CA ARG A 33 -0.93 -16.08 -1.65
C ARG A 33 -1.39 -14.69 -1.23
N GLY A 34 -1.65 -13.84 -2.22
CA GLY A 34 -2.24 -12.52 -2.00
C GLY A 34 -1.34 -11.40 -2.52
N LEU A 35 -1.63 -10.18 -2.06
CA LEU A 35 -1.04 -8.96 -2.61
C LEU A 35 -1.13 -7.79 -1.64
N ILE A 36 -0.32 -6.77 -1.91
CA ILE A 36 -0.39 -5.44 -1.32
C ILE A 36 -0.67 -4.45 -2.45
N LYS A 37 -1.78 -3.72 -2.38
CA LYS A 37 -2.13 -2.65 -3.33
C LYS A 37 -2.06 -1.29 -2.64
N MET A 38 -1.27 -0.37 -3.18
CA MET A 38 -1.14 1.01 -2.72
C MET A 38 -1.79 1.96 -3.73
N VAL A 39 -2.53 2.95 -3.24
CA VAL A 39 -3.14 4.03 -4.00
C VAL A 39 -2.41 5.33 -3.64
N ILE A 40 -1.85 5.99 -4.64
CA ILE A 40 -0.92 7.11 -4.49
C ILE A 40 -1.47 8.31 -5.27
N ASP A 41 -1.39 9.50 -4.68
CA ASP A 41 -1.61 10.75 -5.39
C ASP A 41 -0.36 11.07 -6.25
N ASP A 42 -0.52 11.12 -7.57
CA ASP A 42 0.58 11.35 -8.50
C ASP A 42 1.15 12.76 -8.40
N ALA A 43 0.35 13.74 -7.95
CA ALA A 43 0.80 15.13 -7.83
C ALA A 43 1.75 15.32 -6.64
N THR A 44 1.50 14.61 -5.54
CA THR A 44 2.22 14.83 -4.26
C THR A 44 3.09 13.66 -3.84
N GLY A 45 2.88 12.48 -4.43
CA GLY A 45 3.48 11.21 -4.01
C GLY A 45 2.92 10.65 -2.70
N ARG A 46 1.85 11.25 -2.15
CA ARG A 46 1.24 10.84 -0.88
C ARG A 46 0.46 9.54 -1.02
N ILE A 47 0.49 8.75 0.05
CA ILE A 47 -0.27 7.51 0.12
C ILE A 47 -1.71 7.85 0.54
N LEU A 48 -2.66 7.54 -0.34
CA LEU A 48 -4.10 7.75 -0.11
C LEU A 48 -4.80 6.49 0.42
N GLY A 49 -4.25 5.31 0.13
CA GLY A 49 -4.84 4.05 0.53
C GLY A 49 -3.89 2.87 0.38
N VAL A 50 -4.10 1.87 1.22
CA VAL A 50 -3.41 0.58 1.15
C VAL A 50 -4.43 -0.53 1.36
N HIS A 51 -4.36 -1.57 0.55
CA HIS A 51 -5.21 -2.75 0.61
C HIS A 51 -4.31 -3.98 0.66
N ILE A 52 -4.54 -4.88 1.60
CA ILE A 52 -3.66 -6.02 1.85
C ILE A 52 -4.49 -7.28 1.92
N ILE A 53 -4.07 -8.29 1.17
CA ILE A 53 -4.57 -9.66 1.25
C ILE A 53 -3.35 -10.53 1.55
N ALA A 54 -3.20 -10.97 2.79
CA ALA A 54 -2.07 -11.76 3.28
C ALA A 54 -2.42 -12.41 4.63
N ALA A 55 -1.73 -13.48 5.01
CA ALA A 55 -1.88 -14.08 6.34
C ALA A 55 -1.58 -13.09 7.49
N GLU A 56 -0.59 -12.20 7.31
CA GLU A 56 -0.15 -11.21 8.30
C GLU A 56 -0.71 -9.79 8.02
N ALA A 57 -1.81 -9.68 7.24
CA ALA A 57 -2.34 -8.37 6.81
C ALA A 57 -2.68 -7.43 7.98
N GLY A 58 -3.14 -7.97 9.11
CA GLY A 58 -3.50 -7.20 10.30
C GLY A 58 -2.32 -6.50 10.98
N GLU A 59 -1.11 -7.03 10.85
CA GLU A 59 0.10 -6.41 11.41
C GLU A 59 0.61 -5.32 10.46
N VAL A 60 0.69 -5.62 9.16
CA VAL A 60 1.21 -4.67 8.15
C VAL A 60 0.31 -3.45 7.98
N ILE A 61 -1.01 -3.62 8.16
CA ILE A 61 -1.96 -2.50 7.99
C ILE A 61 -1.77 -1.40 9.05
N GLN A 62 -1.19 -1.69 10.21
CA GLN A 62 -0.90 -0.66 11.22
C GLN A 62 0.08 0.37 10.69
N THR A 63 1.19 -0.08 10.08
CA THR A 63 2.18 0.83 9.46
C THR A 63 1.55 1.66 8.34
N ALA A 64 0.74 1.03 7.48
CA ALA A 64 0.02 1.74 6.43
C ALA A 64 -0.94 2.80 6.98
N THR A 65 -1.62 2.50 8.09
CA THR A 65 -2.53 3.42 8.76
C THR A 65 -1.78 4.65 9.28
N LEU A 66 -0.62 4.46 9.91
CA LEU A 66 0.22 5.57 10.35
C LEU A 66 0.71 6.40 9.16
N ALA A 67 1.17 5.76 8.09
CA ALA A 67 1.64 6.45 6.89
C ALA A 67 0.56 7.36 6.29
N ILE A 68 -0.67 6.87 6.16
CA ILE A 68 -1.80 7.66 5.64
C ILE A 68 -2.16 8.78 6.62
N LYS A 69 -2.23 8.49 7.93
CA LYS A 69 -2.58 9.47 8.96
C LYS A 69 -1.62 10.67 9.00
N TYR A 70 -0.34 10.42 8.81
CA TYR A 70 0.69 11.47 8.78
C TYR A 70 0.94 12.04 7.38
N GLY A 71 0.22 11.58 6.36
CA GLY A 71 0.35 12.07 4.99
C GLY A 71 1.72 11.79 4.38
N LEU A 72 2.34 10.66 4.73
CA LEU A 72 3.64 10.25 4.23
C LEU A 72 3.58 9.97 2.72
N LYS A 73 4.71 10.22 2.07
CA LYS A 73 4.96 9.90 0.68
C LYS A 73 5.51 8.50 0.54
N VAL A 74 5.40 7.94 -0.66
CA VAL A 74 6.00 6.64 -0.99
C VAL A 74 7.51 6.63 -0.70
N ASN A 75 8.20 7.73 -1.01
CA ASN A 75 9.65 7.84 -0.79
C ASN A 75 10.02 7.76 0.69
N ASP A 76 9.18 8.31 1.59
CA ASP A 76 9.42 8.24 3.03
C ASP A 76 9.45 6.78 3.52
N LEU A 77 8.66 5.89 2.90
CA LEU A 77 8.68 4.46 3.20
C LEU A 77 9.87 3.70 2.59
N THR A 78 10.43 4.20 1.49
CA THR A 78 11.60 3.57 0.85
C THR A 78 12.92 4.02 1.46
N GLU A 79 12.94 5.18 2.11
CA GLU A 79 14.10 5.77 2.79
C GLU A 79 14.14 5.43 4.29
N THR A 80 13.23 4.58 4.77
CA THR A 80 13.23 4.05 6.14
C THR A 80 14.31 2.98 6.32
#